data_AF-A0A254N3L5-F1
#
_entry.id   AF-A0A254N3L5-F1
#
_cell.length_a   1.000
_cell.length_b   1.000
_cell.length_c   1.000
_cell.angle_alpha   90.00
_cell.angle_beta   90.00
_cell.angle_gamma   90.00
#
_symmetry.space_group_name_H-M   'P 1'
#
loop_
_entity.id
_entity.type
_entity.pdbx_description
1 polymer ?
#
loop_
_entity_poly.entity_id
_entity_poly.type
_entity_poly.pdbx_seq_one_letter_code
_entity_poly.pdbx_strand_id
1 'polypeptide(L)'
;MTTIQTASATSLSATAALSGSNPTNASTHMSGGQAVFENDNYRITAGDNNTVNIYNKNTGENYNIWGDPHVNIDGQHAFDFWGTTTFALEDGTKVTIETVPAGNGMTLASKVAITSGDYGVEISGVDTNQVGDLKIDEAAGWGSTLDWTHDDGNVLQENPAGKGFLAVDDNGQIRKVDQNYINATDLQKNPPAEATQQGGEFLRNLLTMFSGVMTASLSGAFLSALSSALDATESRRQPEPAVRDANRFTLTMVRLEF
;
A
#
# COMPACT_ATOMS: atom_id res chain seq x y z
N MET A 1 -31.89 24.64 -40.51
CA MET A 1 -32.40 23.53 -39.66
C MET A 1 -31.26 22.54 -39.50
N THR A 2 -30.75 22.44 -38.29
CA THR A 2 -29.62 21.58 -37.90
C THR A 2 -30.18 20.25 -37.44
N THR A 3 -29.85 19.15 -38.10
CA THR A 3 -30.19 17.80 -37.64
C THR A 3 -28.99 17.24 -36.90
N ILE A 4 -29.13 17.05 -35.59
CA ILE A 4 -28.10 16.49 -34.71
C ILE A 4 -28.11 14.96 -34.86
N GLN A 5 -26.91 14.44 -35.08
CA GLN A 5 -26.56 13.02 -35.21
C GLN A 5 -26.67 12.32 -33.84
N THR A 6 -27.56 11.35 -33.71
CA THR A 6 -27.64 10.49 -32.53
C THR A 6 -26.64 9.35 -32.70
N ALA A 7 -25.52 9.40 -31.96
CA ALA A 7 -24.60 8.28 -31.85
C ALA A 7 -25.28 7.14 -31.08
N SER A 8 -25.37 5.97 -31.71
CA SER A 8 -25.80 4.74 -31.07
C SER A 8 -24.77 4.34 -30.02
N ALA A 9 -25.20 4.26 -28.76
CA ALA A 9 -24.41 3.66 -27.69
C ALA A 9 -24.20 2.18 -28.01
N THR A 10 -22.99 1.82 -28.42
CA THR A 10 -22.51 0.45 -28.38
C THR A 10 -22.49 0.04 -26.92
N SER A 11 -23.53 -0.63 -26.46
CA SER A 11 -23.52 -1.28 -25.15
C SER A 11 -22.41 -2.32 -25.17
N LEU A 12 -21.29 -2.04 -24.50
CA LEU A 12 -20.33 -3.09 -24.14
C LEU A 12 -21.11 -4.10 -23.31
N SER A 13 -21.43 -5.23 -23.95
CA SER A 13 -21.88 -6.41 -23.24
C SER A 13 -20.68 -6.94 -22.48
N ALA A 14 -20.47 -6.40 -21.28
CA ALA A 14 -19.57 -6.97 -20.28
C ALA A 14 -20.18 -8.27 -19.77
N THR A 15 -20.13 -9.30 -20.61
CA THR A 15 -20.30 -10.71 -20.25
C THR A 15 -19.00 -11.43 -20.58
N ALA A 16 -17.88 -10.85 -20.15
CA ALA A 16 -16.74 -11.65 -19.75
C ALA A 16 -16.95 -11.88 -18.25
N ALA A 17 -17.37 -13.09 -17.88
CA ALA A 17 -17.23 -13.52 -16.51
C ALA A 17 -15.78 -13.24 -16.10
N LEU A 18 -15.58 -12.42 -15.05
CA LEU A 18 -14.32 -12.37 -14.34
C LEU A 18 -14.08 -13.79 -13.83
N SER A 19 -13.38 -14.62 -14.60
CA SER A 19 -12.68 -15.76 -14.04
C SER A 19 -11.79 -15.15 -12.96
N GLY A 20 -12.16 -15.36 -11.70
CA GLY A 20 -11.40 -14.90 -10.54
C GLY A 20 -9.98 -15.42 -10.67
N SER A 21 -9.10 -14.56 -11.16
CA SER A 21 -7.68 -14.85 -11.25
C SER A 21 -7.19 -14.98 -9.82
N ASN A 22 -6.85 -16.19 -9.41
CA ASN A 22 -6.06 -16.44 -8.22
C ASN A 22 -4.61 -16.73 -8.66
N PRO A 23 -3.89 -15.72 -9.19
CA PRO A 23 -2.61 -15.95 -9.86
C PRO A 23 -1.50 -16.40 -8.90
N THR A 24 -1.67 -16.18 -7.60
CA THR A 24 -0.72 -16.56 -6.54
C THR A 24 -1.00 -17.95 -5.95
N ASN A 25 -2.00 -18.67 -6.49
CA ASN A 25 -2.51 -19.93 -5.94
C ASN A 25 -2.91 -19.82 -4.45
N ALA A 26 -3.39 -18.64 -4.04
CA ALA A 26 -3.79 -18.36 -2.67
C ALA A 26 -4.98 -19.25 -2.25
N SER A 27 -4.97 -19.70 -1.01
CA SER A 27 -6.07 -20.45 -0.41
C SER A 27 -6.11 -20.22 1.08
N THR A 28 -7.26 -20.44 1.70
CA THR A 28 -7.40 -20.37 3.15
C THR A 28 -8.15 -21.58 3.67
N HIS A 29 -7.75 -22.08 4.83
CA HIS A 29 -8.42 -23.18 5.50
C HIS A 29 -8.21 -23.12 7.01
N MET A 30 -9.04 -23.84 7.76
CA MET A 30 -8.83 -24.03 9.19
C MET A 30 -7.95 -25.25 9.43
N SER A 31 -6.91 -25.11 10.26
CA SER A 31 -6.03 -26.20 10.68
C SER A 31 -5.57 -26.01 12.11
N GLY A 32 -5.73 -27.03 12.96
CA GLY A 32 -5.27 -26.98 14.35
C GLY A 32 -5.91 -25.88 15.21
N GLY A 33 -7.11 -25.39 14.84
CA GLY A 33 -7.77 -24.27 15.52
C GLY A 33 -7.31 -22.88 15.04
N GLN A 34 -6.47 -22.82 14.01
CA GLN A 34 -5.98 -21.58 13.41
C GLN A 34 -6.50 -21.43 11.99
N ALA A 35 -6.69 -20.19 11.56
CA ALA A 35 -6.85 -19.85 10.15
C ALA A 35 -5.48 -19.89 9.49
N VAL A 36 -5.37 -20.62 8.38
CA VAL A 36 -4.14 -20.80 7.62
C VAL A 36 -4.39 -20.32 6.19
N PHE A 37 -3.76 -19.21 5.85
CA PHE A 37 -3.62 -18.72 4.49
C PHE A 37 -2.31 -19.25 3.90
N GLU A 38 -2.35 -19.74 2.67
CA GLU A 38 -1.15 -20.08 1.90
C GLU A 38 -1.27 -19.58 0.47
N ASN A 39 -0.17 -19.07 -0.07
CA ASN A 39 0.04 -18.86 -1.50
C ASN A 39 1.40 -19.47 -1.91
N ASP A 40 1.89 -19.20 -3.11
CA ASP A 40 3.17 -19.74 -3.60
C ASP A 40 4.37 -19.41 -2.69
N ASN A 41 4.42 -18.20 -2.11
CA ASN A 41 5.62 -17.67 -1.42
C ASN A 41 5.48 -17.60 0.10
N TYR A 42 4.26 -17.58 0.64
CA TYR A 42 4.01 -17.34 2.05
C TYR A 42 3.01 -18.34 2.64
N ARG A 43 3.19 -18.60 3.94
CA ARG A 43 2.16 -19.16 4.82
C ARG A 43 1.89 -18.16 5.92
N ILE A 44 0.63 -17.78 6.08
CA ILE A 44 0.18 -16.86 7.13
C ILE A 44 -0.80 -17.61 8.02
N THR A 45 -0.53 -17.65 9.32
CA THR A 45 -1.42 -18.31 10.29
C THR A 45 -1.91 -17.31 11.32
N ALA A 46 -3.21 -17.30 11.60
CA ALA A 46 -3.82 -16.50 12.64
C ALA A 46 -4.63 -17.39 13.60
N GLY A 47 -4.50 -17.16 14.91
CA GLY A 47 -5.26 -17.87 15.95
C GLY A 47 -6.05 -16.91 16.83
N ASP A 48 -7.03 -17.44 17.58
CA ASP A 48 -7.87 -16.71 18.57
C ASP A 48 -7.13 -16.43 19.90
N ASN A 49 -5.81 -16.32 19.82
CA ASN A 49 -4.91 -16.09 20.94
C ASN A 49 -4.01 -14.85 20.73
N ASN A 50 -4.49 -13.89 19.94
CA ASN A 50 -3.78 -12.70 19.46
C ASN A 50 -2.51 -13.03 18.65
N THR A 51 -2.39 -14.20 18.02
CA THR A 51 -1.17 -14.55 17.27
C THR A 51 -1.39 -14.50 15.78
N VAL A 52 -0.43 -13.87 15.09
CA VAL A 52 -0.31 -13.89 13.63
C VAL A 52 1.13 -14.23 13.28
N ASN A 53 1.33 -15.24 12.45
CA ASN A 53 2.66 -15.65 12.00
C ASN A 53 2.73 -15.62 10.47
N ILE A 54 3.68 -14.87 9.93
CA ILE A 54 3.96 -14.78 8.50
C ILE A 54 5.28 -15.51 8.26
N TYR A 55 5.23 -16.57 7.46
CA TYR A 55 6.39 -17.38 7.09
C TYR A 55 6.69 -17.22 5.60
N ASN A 56 7.88 -16.71 5.28
CA ASN A 56 8.38 -16.61 3.91
C ASN A 56 9.00 -17.96 3.50
N LYS A 57 8.37 -18.65 2.53
CA LYS A 57 8.79 -19.98 2.05
C LYS A 57 10.10 -19.93 1.25
N ASN A 58 10.45 -18.77 0.69
CA ASN A 58 11.64 -18.57 -0.14
C ASN A 58 12.87 -18.28 0.71
N THR A 59 12.76 -17.38 1.70
CA THR A 59 13.89 -16.96 2.55
C THR A 59 13.99 -17.78 3.83
N GLY A 60 12.89 -18.37 4.27
CA GLY A 60 12.76 -19.04 5.56
C GLY A 60 12.59 -18.07 6.74
N GLU A 61 12.45 -16.77 6.47
CA GLU A 61 12.18 -15.77 7.50
C GLU A 61 10.80 -15.99 8.14
N ASN A 62 10.74 -15.70 9.44
CA ASN A 62 9.52 -15.85 10.21
C ASN A 62 9.22 -14.59 11.02
N TYR A 63 8.08 -13.98 10.72
CA TYR A 63 7.56 -12.81 11.42
C TYR A 63 6.42 -13.23 12.33
N ASN A 64 6.62 -13.10 13.64
CA ASN A 64 5.64 -13.50 14.65
C ASN A 64 5.11 -12.29 15.40
N ILE A 65 3.82 -12.04 15.27
CA ILE A 65 3.06 -10.95 15.90
C ILE A 65 2.20 -11.54 17.02
N TRP A 66 2.26 -10.98 18.23
CA TRP A 66 1.55 -11.53 19.39
C TRP A 66 1.29 -10.48 20.50
N GLY A 67 0.30 -10.74 21.36
CA GLY A 67 0.05 -9.94 22.57
C GLY A 67 -0.41 -8.51 22.27
N ASP A 68 0.13 -7.54 23.00
CA ASP A 68 0.07 -6.11 22.68
C ASP A 68 1.09 -5.80 21.59
N PRO A 69 0.67 -5.64 20.32
CA PRO A 69 1.34 -6.31 19.21
C PRO A 69 2.87 -6.21 19.19
N HIS A 70 3.52 -7.26 19.69
CA HIS A 70 4.95 -7.47 19.63
C HIS A 70 5.33 -8.16 18.33
N VAL A 71 6.30 -7.62 17.60
CA VAL A 71 6.82 -8.23 16.37
C VAL A 71 8.19 -8.82 16.63
N ASN A 72 8.31 -10.13 16.44
CA ASN A 72 9.58 -10.84 16.39
C ASN A 72 9.93 -11.19 14.93
N ILE A 73 11.20 -11.01 14.58
CA ILE A 73 11.78 -11.45 13.31
C ILE A 73 12.79 -12.56 13.63
N ASP A 74 12.55 -13.76 13.12
CA ASP A 74 13.38 -14.95 13.38
C ASP A 74 13.60 -15.23 14.88
N GLY A 75 12.56 -15.03 15.68
CA GLY A 75 12.58 -15.24 17.13
C GLY A 75 13.30 -14.14 17.92
N GLN A 76 13.77 -13.08 17.28
CA GLN A 76 14.30 -11.88 17.95
C GLN A 76 13.27 -10.76 17.93
N HIS A 77 13.04 -10.15 19.08
CA HIS A 77 12.17 -8.98 19.16
C HIS A 77 12.70 -7.82 18.31
N ALA A 78 11.81 -7.22 17.52
CA ALA A 78 12.14 -6.16 16.58
C ALA A 78 11.48 -4.83 16.95
N PHE A 79 10.15 -4.83 17.14
CA PHE A 79 9.37 -3.63 17.49
C PHE A 79 7.96 -4.00 17.95
N ASP A 80 7.30 -3.04 18.58
CA ASP A 80 5.90 -3.07 19.00
C ASP A 80 5.09 -2.02 18.24
N PHE A 81 3.83 -2.34 17.91
CA PHE A 81 2.87 -1.40 17.30
C PHE A 81 1.54 -1.38 18.05
N TRP A 82 0.80 -0.27 17.95
CA TRP A 82 -0.45 -0.06 18.65
C TRP A 82 -1.63 0.05 17.68
N GLY A 83 -1.50 0.84 16.62
CA GLY A 83 -2.55 1.06 15.63
C GLY A 83 -2.59 0.05 14.48
N THR A 84 -3.52 0.23 13.55
CA THR A 84 -3.58 -0.57 12.32
C THR A 84 -2.26 -0.52 11.57
N THR A 85 -1.72 -1.69 11.24
CA THR A 85 -0.41 -1.84 10.60
C THR A 85 -0.50 -2.88 9.49
N THR A 86 0.03 -2.53 8.31
CA THR A 86 0.07 -3.40 7.14
C THR A 86 1.49 -3.85 6.85
N PHE A 87 1.68 -5.16 6.77
CA PHE A 87 2.92 -5.79 6.30
C PHE A 87 2.78 -6.08 4.80
N ALA A 88 3.45 -5.29 3.97
CA ALA A 88 3.50 -5.48 2.52
C ALA A 88 4.66 -6.41 2.16
N LEU A 89 4.34 -7.59 1.66
CA LEU A 89 5.30 -8.66 1.37
C LEU A 89 5.86 -8.54 -0.06
N GLU A 90 6.98 -9.20 -0.33
CA GLU A 90 7.69 -9.09 -1.62
C GLU A 90 6.83 -9.48 -2.83
N ASP A 91 5.95 -10.47 -2.68
CA ASP A 91 5.08 -10.94 -3.77
C ASP A 91 3.82 -10.08 -3.99
N GLY A 92 3.70 -8.97 -3.27
CA GLY A 92 2.54 -8.07 -3.30
C GLY A 92 1.39 -8.49 -2.38
N THR A 93 1.54 -9.59 -1.61
CA THR A 93 0.59 -9.93 -0.57
C THR A 93 0.65 -8.89 0.55
N LYS A 94 -0.50 -8.38 0.98
CA LYS A 94 -0.61 -7.47 2.13
C LYS A 94 -1.26 -8.21 3.29
N VAL A 95 -0.72 -8.01 4.49
CA VAL A 95 -1.29 -8.49 5.74
C VAL A 95 -1.57 -7.29 6.63
N THR A 96 -2.83 -6.88 6.69
CA THR A 96 -3.28 -5.75 7.50
C THR A 96 -3.82 -6.25 8.82
N ILE A 97 -3.17 -5.86 9.91
CA ILE A 97 -3.58 -6.20 11.28
C ILE A 97 -4.27 -4.99 11.88
N GLU A 98 -5.56 -5.15 12.16
CA GLU A 98 -6.34 -4.15 12.89
C GLU A 98 -6.35 -4.47 14.38
N THR A 99 -6.22 -3.41 15.17
CA THR A 99 -6.12 -3.53 16.61
C THR A 99 -7.31 -2.86 17.31
N VAL A 100 -7.70 -3.42 18.45
CA VAL A 100 -8.73 -2.85 19.34
C VAL A 100 -8.12 -2.48 20.69
N PRO A 101 -8.61 -1.44 21.37
CA PRO A 101 -8.14 -1.10 22.72
C PRO A 101 -8.39 -2.22 23.73
N ALA A 102 -7.39 -2.51 24.56
CA ALA A 102 -7.46 -3.53 25.63
C ALA A 102 -7.30 -2.95 27.04
N GLY A 103 -7.38 -1.61 27.17
CA GLY A 103 -7.21 -0.88 28.42
C GLY A 103 -5.74 -0.56 28.73
N ASN A 104 -5.52 0.35 29.68
CA ASN A 104 -4.17 0.81 30.11
C ASN A 104 -3.24 1.27 28.98
N GLY A 105 -3.78 1.75 27.85
CA GLY A 105 -3.00 2.18 26.69
C GLY A 105 -2.47 1.03 25.81
N MET A 106 -2.89 -0.22 26.07
CA MET A 106 -2.56 -1.39 25.25
C MET A 106 -3.62 -1.62 24.18
N THR A 107 -3.23 -2.30 23.11
CA THR A 107 -4.14 -2.79 22.07
C THR A 107 -3.95 -4.29 21.83
N LEU A 108 -4.91 -4.93 21.19
CA LEU A 108 -4.85 -6.33 20.80
C LEU A 108 -5.20 -6.46 19.32
N ALA A 109 -4.52 -7.36 18.61
CA ALA A 109 -4.88 -7.72 17.24
C ALA A 109 -6.26 -8.40 17.23
N SER A 110 -7.25 -7.79 16.56
CA SER A 110 -8.63 -8.27 16.54
C SER A 110 -9.05 -8.83 15.18
N LYS A 111 -8.54 -8.23 14.11
CA LYS A 111 -8.78 -8.68 12.73
C LYS A 111 -7.50 -8.70 11.92
N VAL A 112 -7.48 -9.62 10.97
CA VAL A 112 -6.41 -9.73 9.97
C VAL A 112 -7.04 -9.79 8.59
N ALA A 113 -6.79 -8.79 7.77
CA ALA A 113 -7.13 -8.82 6.35
C ALA A 113 -5.89 -9.23 5.55
N ILE A 114 -6.04 -10.20 4.64
CA ILE A 114 -4.97 -10.63 3.74
C ILE A 114 -5.45 -10.46 2.32
N THR A 115 -4.69 -9.73 1.52
CA THR A 115 -4.96 -9.54 0.09
C THR A 115 -3.77 -10.05 -0.72
N SER A 116 -4.03 -10.84 -1.77
CA SER A 116 -3.02 -11.42 -2.65
C SER A 116 -3.57 -11.43 -4.08
N GLY A 117 -3.28 -10.37 -4.85
CA GLY A 117 -3.95 -10.12 -6.13
C GLY A 117 -5.47 -9.97 -5.95
N ASP A 118 -6.27 -10.73 -6.71
CA ASP A 118 -7.73 -10.69 -6.58
C ASP A 118 -8.28 -11.58 -5.45
N TYR A 119 -7.41 -12.31 -4.75
CA TYR A 119 -7.80 -13.11 -3.59
C TYR A 119 -7.77 -12.24 -2.33
N GLY A 120 -8.85 -12.27 -1.55
CA GLY A 120 -8.97 -11.55 -0.29
C GLY A 120 -9.59 -12.43 0.78
N VAL A 121 -9.08 -12.33 2.00
CA VAL A 121 -9.65 -12.99 3.18
C VAL A 121 -9.62 -12.06 4.38
N GLU A 122 -10.74 -11.95 5.09
CA GLU A 122 -10.81 -11.36 6.43
C GLU A 122 -10.85 -12.48 7.46
N ILE A 123 -9.99 -12.40 8.47
CA ILE A 123 -9.97 -13.28 9.62
C ILE A 123 -10.36 -12.44 10.84
N SER A 124 -11.48 -12.77 11.46
CA SER A 124 -12.00 -12.08 12.66
C SER A 124 -12.00 -13.00 13.87
N GLY A 125 -12.04 -12.44 15.08
CA GLY A 125 -11.95 -13.23 16.32
C GLY A 125 -10.53 -13.70 16.59
N VAL A 126 -9.54 -12.91 16.15
CA VAL A 126 -8.11 -13.18 16.42
C VAL A 126 -7.75 -12.77 17.84
N ASP A 127 -8.51 -11.84 18.43
CA ASP A 127 -8.21 -11.35 19.77
C ASP A 127 -8.56 -12.34 20.88
N THR A 128 -8.00 -12.16 22.07
CA THR A 128 -8.28 -13.00 23.25
C THR A 128 -9.53 -12.60 24.05
N ASN A 129 -10.32 -11.61 23.61
CA ASN A 129 -11.49 -11.20 24.40
C ASN A 129 -12.57 -12.30 24.40
N GLN A 130 -12.65 -13.06 23.31
CA GLN A 130 -13.49 -14.22 23.16
C GLN A 130 -12.66 -15.33 22.49
N VAL A 131 -12.82 -16.57 22.96
CA VAL A 131 -12.10 -17.75 22.42
C VAL A 131 -13.11 -18.63 21.71
N GLY A 132 -12.72 -19.21 20.57
CA GLY A 132 -13.56 -20.09 19.76
C GLY A 132 -14.52 -19.39 18.80
N ASP A 133 -14.35 -18.09 18.56
CA ASP A 133 -15.10 -17.29 17.58
C ASP A 133 -14.29 -16.92 16.33
N LEU A 134 -13.09 -17.52 16.16
CA LEU A 134 -12.27 -17.36 14.95
C LEU A 134 -13.10 -17.70 13.70
N LYS A 135 -13.15 -16.75 12.78
CA LYS A 135 -13.96 -16.85 11.56
C LYS A 135 -13.16 -16.38 10.36
N ILE A 136 -13.36 -17.08 9.24
CA ILE A 136 -12.80 -16.76 7.94
C ILE A 136 -13.96 -16.28 7.06
N ASP A 137 -13.85 -15.06 6.55
CA ASP A 137 -14.69 -14.53 5.48
C ASP A 137 -13.84 -14.38 4.22
N GLU A 138 -14.03 -15.31 3.27
CA GLU A 138 -13.26 -15.39 2.03
C GLU A 138 -14.15 -15.15 0.81
N ALA A 139 -13.59 -14.51 -0.22
CA ALA A 139 -14.24 -14.46 -1.53
C ALA A 139 -13.28 -14.22 -2.69
N ALA A 140 -13.44 -15.02 -3.74
CA ALA A 140 -12.68 -14.87 -4.97
C ALA A 140 -13.10 -13.61 -5.75
N GLY A 141 -12.13 -12.80 -6.17
CA GLY A 141 -12.36 -11.57 -6.92
C GLY A 141 -12.56 -10.32 -6.06
N TRP A 142 -12.46 -10.46 -4.73
CA TRP A 142 -12.77 -9.38 -3.78
C TRP A 142 -11.50 -8.84 -3.11
N GLY A 143 -10.30 -9.35 -3.44
CA GLY A 143 -9.04 -8.87 -2.86
C GLY A 143 -8.87 -7.35 -2.96
N SER A 144 -9.12 -6.78 -4.14
CA SER A 144 -9.07 -5.32 -4.36
C SER A 144 -10.18 -4.55 -3.64
N THR A 145 -11.35 -5.16 -3.46
CA THR A 145 -12.46 -4.54 -2.71
C THR A 145 -12.17 -4.55 -1.21
N LEU A 146 -11.63 -5.67 -0.70
CA LEU A 146 -11.22 -5.83 0.68
C LEU A 146 -10.11 -4.83 1.02
N ASP A 147 -9.08 -4.74 0.16
CA ASP A 147 -8.00 -3.76 0.30
C ASP A 147 -8.51 -2.32 0.42
N TRP A 148 -9.52 -1.97 -0.37
CA TRP A 148 -10.17 -0.65 -0.32
C TRP A 148 -11.00 -0.39 0.95
N THR A 149 -11.47 -1.43 1.62
CA THR A 149 -12.31 -1.32 2.82
C THR A 149 -11.53 -1.24 4.13
N HIS A 150 -10.25 -1.56 4.12
CA HIS A 150 -9.37 -1.45 5.29
C HIS A 150 -8.43 -0.25 5.14
N ASP A 151 -8.26 0.51 6.22
CA ASP A 151 -7.19 1.51 6.28
C ASP A 151 -5.86 0.77 6.42
N ASP A 152 -4.93 0.99 5.50
CA ASP A 152 -3.61 0.38 5.52
C ASP A 152 -2.78 0.79 6.75
N GLY A 153 -3.15 1.90 7.40
CA GLY A 153 -2.49 2.41 8.59
C GLY A 153 -1.00 2.65 8.36
N ASN A 154 -0.15 2.11 9.23
CA ASN A 154 1.30 2.14 9.02
C ASN A 154 1.73 1.01 8.08
N VAL A 155 2.33 1.35 6.92
CA VAL A 155 2.73 0.36 5.92
C VAL A 155 4.21 0.04 6.04
N LEU A 156 4.53 -1.23 6.28
CA LEU A 156 5.88 -1.77 6.44
C LEU A 156 6.17 -2.72 5.27
N GLN A 157 7.14 -2.37 4.43
CA GLN A 157 7.54 -3.16 3.26
C GLN A 157 8.59 -4.20 3.66
N GLU A 158 8.38 -5.47 3.33
CA GLU A 158 9.40 -6.52 3.52
C GLU A 158 10.69 -6.14 2.78
N ASN A 159 11.83 -6.33 3.44
CA ASN A 159 13.12 -5.96 2.89
C ASN A 159 13.60 -7.03 1.89
N PRO A 160 13.63 -6.75 0.57
CA PRO A 160 14.02 -7.76 -0.42
C PRO A 160 15.52 -8.11 -0.36
N ALA A 161 16.33 -7.30 0.33
CA ALA A 161 17.78 -7.43 0.37
C ALA A 161 18.32 -7.95 1.71
N GLY A 162 17.45 -8.29 2.66
CA GLY A 162 17.87 -8.76 3.97
C GLY A 162 16.73 -8.80 4.97
N LYS A 163 17.04 -8.95 6.25
CA LYS A 163 16.00 -9.25 7.23
C LYS A 163 15.09 -8.08 7.59
N GLY A 164 13.81 -8.40 7.78
CA GLY A 164 12.80 -7.51 8.37
C GLY A 164 12.16 -6.54 7.39
N PHE A 165 11.79 -5.36 7.88
CA PHE A 165 10.98 -4.40 7.12
C PHE A 165 11.69 -3.05 6.92
N LEU A 166 11.32 -2.41 5.82
CA LEU A 166 11.67 -1.05 5.44
C LEU A 166 10.40 -0.22 5.37
N ALA A 167 10.52 1.07 5.65
CA ALA A 167 9.40 2.00 5.48
C ALA A 167 9.92 3.41 5.16
N VAL A 168 9.04 4.27 4.68
CA VAL A 168 9.36 5.63 4.27
C VAL A 168 8.96 6.58 5.40
N ASP A 169 9.91 7.37 5.90
CA ASP A 169 9.62 8.38 6.92
C ASP A 169 8.97 9.64 6.34
N ASP A 170 8.58 10.58 7.21
CA ASP A 170 7.92 11.84 6.82
C ASP A 170 8.74 12.71 5.84
N ASN A 171 10.05 12.47 5.74
CA ASN A 171 10.94 13.16 4.81
C ASN A 171 11.11 12.40 3.48
N GLY A 172 10.37 11.32 3.26
CA GLY A 172 10.48 10.48 2.08
C GLY A 172 11.70 9.55 2.09
N GLN A 173 12.38 9.39 3.23
CA GLN A 173 13.58 8.55 3.31
C GLN A 173 13.24 7.10 3.67
N ILE A 174 13.81 6.16 2.93
CA ILE A 174 13.72 4.73 3.26
C ILE A 174 14.54 4.47 4.51
N ARG A 175 13.91 3.94 5.55
CA ARG A 175 14.54 3.53 6.80
C ARG A 175 14.21 2.09 7.12
N LYS A 176 15.11 1.46 7.87
CA LYS A 176 14.80 0.18 8.50
C LYS A 176 13.76 0.41 9.60
N VAL A 177 12.76 -0.46 9.67
CA VAL A 177 11.75 -0.42 10.72
C VAL A 177 12.36 -0.92 12.02
N ASP A 178 12.29 -0.07 13.03
CA ASP A 178 12.67 -0.34 14.42
C ASP A 178 11.66 0.33 15.37
N GLN A 179 11.84 0.16 16.67
CA GLN A 179 10.92 0.75 17.67
C GLN A 179 10.83 2.28 17.58
N ASN A 180 11.90 2.97 17.18
CA ASN A 180 11.90 4.43 17.07
C ASN A 180 11.08 4.88 15.87
N TYR A 181 11.19 4.18 14.74
CA TYR A 181 10.35 4.39 13.58
C TYR A 181 8.86 4.22 13.95
N ILE A 182 8.50 3.12 14.61
CA ILE A 182 7.09 2.89 14.98
C ILE A 182 6.59 3.94 15.97
N ASN A 183 7.37 4.28 17.00
CA ASN A 183 6.96 5.32 17.95
C ASN A 183 6.68 6.69 17.29
N ALA A 184 7.34 6.99 16.17
CA ALA A 184 7.14 8.24 15.43
C ALA A 184 5.96 8.16 14.44
N THR A 185 5.65 6.98 13.90
CA THR A 185 4.72 6.82 12.77
C THR A 185 3.41 6.13 13.14
N ASP A 186 3.34 5.50 14.31
CA ASP A 186 2.13 4.85 14.79
C ASP A 186 0.99 5.87 14.95
N LEU A 187 -0.09 5.66 14.20
CA LEU A 187 -1.22 6.59 14.12
C LEU A 187 -2.07 6.62 15.40
N GLN A 188 -1.97 5.60 16.24
CA GLN A 188 -2.66 5.59 17.53
C GLN A 188 -1.86 6.36 18.59
N LYS A 189 -0.52 6.31 18.54
CA LYS A 189 0.34 7.16 19.38
C LYS A 189 0.40 8.61 18.89
N ASN A 190 0.38 8.81 17.58
CA ASN A 190 0.48 10.10 16.92
C ASN A 190 -0.74 10.28 16.00
N PRO A 191 -1.95 10.48 16.56
CA PRO A 191 -3.11 10.79 15.73
C PRO A 191 -2.78 12.06 14.93
N PRO A 192 -3.02 12.08 13.61
CA PRO A 192 -2.69 13.23 12.79
C PRO A 192 -3.40 14.46 13.35
N ALA A 193 -2.64 15.42 13.87
CA ALA A 193 -3.17 16.75 14.11
C ALA A 193 -3.70 17.26 12.78
N GLU A 194 -4.96 17.71 12.75
CA GLU A 194 -5.72 18.14 11.56
C GLU A 194 -4.79 18.60 10.42
N ALA A 195 -4.69 17.77 9.38
CA ALA A 195 -3.64 17.84 8.38
C ALA A 195 -3.59 19.21 7.68
N THR A 196 -2.39 19.80 7.64
CA THR A 196 -2.07 20.88 6.70
C THR A 196 -1.99 20.26 5.30
N GLN A 197 -3.12 20.36 4.60
CA GLN A 197 -3.38 19.90 3.24
C GLN A 197 -2.37 20.52 2.26
N GLN A 198 -1.43 19.73 1.72
CA GLN A 198 -0.89 19.88 0.36
C GLN A 198 0.29 18.92 0.07
N GLY A 199 1.08 18.52 1.07
CA GLY A 199 2.21 17.60 0.89
C GLY A 199 1.86 16.12 1.06
N GLY A 200 1.06 15.81 2.10
CA GLY A 200 0.68 14.44 2.44
C GLY A 200 -0.30 13.80 1.45
N GLU A 201 -1.11 14.59 0.75
CA GLU A 201 -2.05 14.08 -0.26
C GLU A 201 -1.36 13.61 -1.54
N PHE A 202 -0.21 14.19 -1.90
CA PHE A 202 0.53 13.75 -3.08
C PHE A 202 1.27 12.43 -2.83
N LEU A 203 1.91 12.26 -1.67
CA LEU A 203 2.52 10.99 -1.29
C LEU A 203 1.46 9.92 -1.03
N ARG A 204 0.33 10.27 -0.40
CA ARG A 204 -0.81 9.36 -0.26
C ARG A 204 -1.39 8.99 -1.61
N ASN A 205 -1.56 9.94 -2.54
CA ASN A 205 -2.01 9.63 -3.89
C ASN A 205 -0.98 8.83 -4.69
N LEU A 206 0.32 9.00 -4.44
CA LEU A 206 1.35 8.16 -5.07
C LEU A 206 1.33 6.74 -4.50
N LEU A 207 1.22 6.57 -3.18
CA LEU A 207 1.06 5.27 -2.53
C LEU A 207 -0.26 4.59 -2.93
N THR A 208 -1.38 5.33 -3.00
CA THR A 208 -2.68 4.80 -3.43
C THR A 208 -2.80 4.64 -4.95
N MET A 209 -1.92 5.26 -5.75
CA MET A 209 -1.76 4.91 -7.16
C MET A 209 -0.94 3.62 -7.32
N PHE A 210 -0.06 3.29 -6.37
CA PHE A 210 0.69 2.03 -6.34
C PHE A 210 -0.09 0.85 -5.75
N SER A 211 -1.18 1.08 -5.00
CA SER A 211 -2.10 0.01 -4.58
C SER A 211 -2.94 -0.57 -5.72
N GLY A 212 -2.82 -0.04 -6.94
CA GLY A 212 -3.63 -0.44 -8.10
C GLY A 212 -2.90 -0.97 -9.34
N VAL A 213 -1.56 -1.04 -9.39
CA VAL A 213 -0.86 -1.45 -10.63
C VAL A 213 0.39 -2.30 -10.36
N MET A 214 0.26 -3.57 -10.74
CA MET A 214 1.26 -4.56 -11.15
C MET A 214 2.76 -4.20 -11.05
N THR A 215 3.51 -5.17 -10.53
CA THR A 215 4.96 -5.36 -10.73
C THR A 215 5.36 -5.10 -12.18
N ALA A 216 5.95 -3.93 -12.41
CA ALA A 216 6.85 -3.71 -13.52
C ALA A 216 8.15 -3.22 -12.90
N SER A 217 9.13 -4.13 -12.87
CA SER A 217 10.56 -3.89 -12.61
C SER A 217 10.92 -2.40 -12.49
N LEU A 218 11.27 -1.97 -11.28
CA LEU A 218 11.88 -0.68 -10.97
C LEU A 218 13.22 -0.56 -11.71
N SER A 219 13.14 -0.35 -13.01
CA SER A 219 14.26 -0.08 -13.90
C SER A 219 14.44 1.42 -13.99
N GLY A 220 15.68 1.88 -14.14
CA GLY A 220 16.13 3.27 -13.91
C GLY A 220 15.38 4.39 -14.66
N ALA A 221 14.46 4.08 -15.57
CA ALA A 221 13.54 5.05 -16.17
C ALA A 221 12.47 5.57 -15.19
N PHE A 222 12.03 4.77 -14.22
CA PHE A 222 11.03 5.18 -13.21
C PHE A 222 11.59 6.24 -12.26
N LEU A 223 12.83 6.05 -11.78
CA LEU A 223 13.54 7.06 -10.98
C LEU A 223 13.85 8.34 -11.79
N SER A 224 14.10 8.21 -13.10
CA SER A 224 14.29 9.37 -13.99
C SER A 224 12.99 10.15 -14.25
N ALA A 225 11.84 9.49 -14.29
CA ALA A 225 10.54 10.16 -14.43
C ALA A 225 10.13 10.86 -13.12
N LEU A 226 10.41 10.25 -11.96
CA LEU A 226 10.21 10.87 -10.66
C LEU A 226 11.13 12.08 -10.46
N SER A 227 12.40 12.00 -10.86
CA SER A 227 13.33 13.13 -10.79
C SER A 227 12.92 14.26 -11.74
N SER A 228 12.43 13.95 -12.95
CA SER A 228 11.96 14.94 -13.92
C SER A 228 10.66 15.63 -13.48
N ALA A 229 9.79 14.91 -12.77
CA ALA A 229 8.57 15.47 -12.19
C ALA A 229 8.87 16.41 -11.00
N LEU A 230 9.91 16.09 -10.21
CA LEU A 230 10.41 16.94 -9.13
C LEU A 230 11.13 18.20 -9.67
N ASP A 231 11.87 18.09 -10.78
CA ASP A 231 12.50 19.23 -11.46
C ASP A 231 11.48 20.16 -12.17
N ALA A 232 10.35 19.61 -12.61
CA ALA A 232 9.29 20.39 -13.25
C ALA A 232 8.58 21.38 -12.30
N THR A 233 8.79 21.25 -10.99
CA THR A 233 8.20 22.14 -9.97
C THR A 233 9.04 23.38 -9.63
N GLU A 234 10.30 23.48 -10.05
CA GLU A 234 11.12 24.69 -9.79
C GLU A 234 11.14 25.74 -10.93
N SER A 235 10.58 25.46 -12.11
CA SER A 235 10.54 26.43 -13.22
C SER A 235 9.14 26.92 -13.56
N ARG A 236 8.48 27.66 -12.65
CA ARG A 236 7.32 28.50 -13.00
C ARG A 236 7.14 29.75 -12.12
N ARG A 237 8.03 30.73 -12.32
CA ARG A 237 7.78 32.19 -12.16
C ARG A 237 8.47 32.83 -13.37
N GLN A 238 7.90 33.58 -14.29
CA GLN A 238 6.74 34.47 -14.43
C GLN A 238 6.29 34.46 -15.92
N PRO A 239 5.09 34.91 -16.28
CA PRO A 239 4.86 35.55 -17.57
C PRO A 239 4.81 37.07 -17.45
N GLU A 240 5.67 37.76 -18.21
CA GLU A 240 5.52 39.19 -18.55
C GLU A 240 4.23 39.42 -19.37
N PRO A 241 3.58 40.59 -19.28
CA PRO A 241 2.41 40.91 -20.10
C PRO A 241 2.82 41.41 -21.50
N ALA A 242 2.23 40.81 -22.51
CA ALA A 242 2.34 41.23 -23.91
C ALA A 242 1.46 42.46 -24.20
N VAL A 243 1.99 43.46 -24.93
CA VAL A 243 1.18 44.43 -25.67
C VAL A 243 1.77 44.71 -27.06
N ARG A 244 0.99 44.24 -28.06
CA ARG A 244 0.69 44.75 -29.41
C ARG A 244 1.79 45.23 -30.37
N ASP A 245 1.84 44.45 -31.44
CA ASP A 245 2.18 44.71 -32.84
C ASP A 245 1.74 46.08 -33.42
N ALA A 246 2.63 46.72 -34.17
CA ALA A 246 2.31 47.68 -35.22
C ALA A 246 3.49 47.86 -36.19
N ASN A 247 3.36 47.27 -37.38
CA ASN A 247 3.80 47.77 -38.68
C ASN A 247 4.96 48.79 -38.71
N ARG A 248 6.14 48.36 -39.19
CA ARG A 248 6.93 49.15 -40.15
C ARG A 248 7.97 48.30 -40.89
N PHE A 249 7.78 48.25 -42.20
CA PHE A 249 8.80 47.91 -43.20
C PHE A 249 10.10 48.67 -42.95
N THR A 250 11.26 48.01 -43.09
CA THR A 250 12.38 48.49 -43.92
C THR A 250 13.30 47.30 -44.26
N LEU A 251 13.44 47.07 -45.57
CA LEU A 251 14.40 46.17 -46.19
C LEU A 251 15.72 46.94 -46.35
N THR A 252 16.82 46.48 -45.74
CA THR A 252 18.17 46.88 -46.17
C THR A 252 19.11 45.68 -46.13
N MET A 253 19.52 45.28 -47.33
CA MET A 253 20.52 44.28 -47.68
C MET A 253 21.88 44.97 -47.82
N VAL A 254 22.91 44.59 -47.05
CA VAL A 254 24.35 44.84 -47.36
C VAL A 254 25.17 43.73 -46.69
N ARG A 255 25.55 42.67 -47.42
CA ARG A 255 26.88 42.39 -48.01
C ARG A 255 27.94 41.92 -46.98
N LEU A 256 28.26 40.62 -47.06
CA LEU A 256 29.47 39.97 -46.53
C LEU A 256 30.74 40.68 -47.00
N GLU A 257 31.75 40.82 -46.14
CA GLU A 257 33.17 40.65 -46.51
C GLU A 257 33.97 40.07 -45.32
N PHE A 258 34.63 38.94 -45.62
CA PHE A 258 35.80 38.25 -45.06
C PHE A 258 36.05 38.19 -43.54
#